data_AF-A0A934BKY7-F1
#
_entry.id   AF-A0A934BKY7-F1
#
_cell.length_a   1.000
_cell.length_b   1.000
_cell.length_c   1.000
_cell.angle_alpha   90.00
_cell.angle_beta   90.00
_cell.angle_gamma   90.00
#
_symmetry.space_group_name_H-M   'P 1'
#
loop_
_entity.id
_entity.type
_entity.pdbx_description
1 polymer ?
#
loop_
_entity_poly.entity_id
_entity_poly.type
_entity_poly.pdbx_seq_one_letter_code
_entity_poly.pdbx_strand_id
1 'polypeptide(L)'
;MKILVRHILKEFLKIFLLCIVTLVSIYLIIDLFEKIDDLMENKATLSEGVRFFLYKVPFILYQTMPVAVLLATLLSLGILSENVEITAMKAGGISIIKIIYPVIAASIVIGILSFIINEFISPPAKRQAEVIKKIRIEKKGDTPSFKQNRLWYGSKERIYSIRYIDSQKGTL
;
A
#
# COMPACT_ATOMS: atom_id res chain seq x y z
N MET A 1 -2.76 26.29 23.71
CA MET A 1 -3.26 25.52 22.54
C MET A 1 -2.25 24.52 21.97
N LYS A 2 -0.95 24.82 21.89
CA LYS A 2 0.06 23.86 21.36
C LYS A 2 0.08 22.50 22.09
N ILE A 3 -0.19 22.49 23.40
CA ILE A 3 -0.21 21.28 24.23
C ILE A 3 -1.36 20.34 23.82
N LEU A 4 -2.59 20.87 23.70
CA LEU A 4 -3.77 20.12 23.25
C LEU A 4 -3.60 19.54 21.84
N VAL A 5 -3.12 20.37 20.91
CA VAL A 5 -2.82 19.94 19.53
C VAL A 5 -1.81 18.80 19.52
N ARG A 6 -0.74 18.92 20.31
CA ARG A 6 0.29 17.87 20.42
C ARG A 6 -0.25 16.59 21.04
N HIS A 7 -1.12 16.68 22.04
CA HIS A 7 -1.76 15.53 22.69
C HIS A 7 -2.63 14.76 21.71
N ILE A 8 -3.58 15.44 21.05
CA ILE A 8 -4.48 14.85 20.05
C ILE A 8 -3.67 14.22 18.90
N LEU A 9 -2.66 14.94 18.40
CA LEU A 9 -1.80 14.43 17.33
C LEU A 9 -1.01 13.18 17.75
N LYS A 10 -0.48 13.16 18.97
CA LYS A 10 0.26 12.00 19.49
C LYS A 10 -0.65 10.79 19.64
N GLU A 11 -1.87 10.98 20.15
CA GLU A 11 -2.85 9.90 20.31
C GLU A 11 -3.28 9.36 18.94
N PHE A 12 -3.60 10.25 18.00
CA PHE A 12 -3.92 9.89 16.63
C PHE A 12 -2.78 9.10 15.95
N LEU A 13 -1.54 9.59 16.01
CA LEU A 13 -0.40 8.92 15.37
C LEU A 13 -0.10 7.56 16.00
N LYS A 14 -0.25 7.43 17.31
CA LYS A 14 -0.06 6.15 18.03
C LYS A 14 -1.09 5.12 17.54
N ILE A 15 -2.35 5.51 17.46
CA ILE A 15 -3.44 4.64 17.01
C ILE A 15 -3.29 4.33 15.52
N PHE A 16 -2.95 5.32 14.70
CA PHE A 16 -2.66 5.13 13.27
C PHE A 16 -1.55 4.10 13.03
N LEU A 17 -0.45 4.20 13.78
CA LEU A 17 0.66 3.26 13.66
C LEU A 17 0.22 1.84 14.06
N LEU A 18 -0.59 1.71 15.10
CA LEU A 18 -1.17 0.43 15.50
C LEU A 18 -2.08 -0.13 14.40
N CYS A 19 -3.02 0.67 13.89
CA CYS A 19 -3.93 0.28 12.81
C CYS A 19 -3.20 -0.17 11.55
N ILE A 20 -2.21 0.61 11.08
CA ILE A 20 -1.48 0.26 9.83
C ILE A 20 -0.65 -1.01 10.00
N VAL A 21 0.03 -1.19 11.14
CA VAL A 21 0.80 -2.41 11.42
C VAL A 21 -0.11 -3.63 11.46
N THR A 22 -1.25 -3.53 12.15
CA THR A 22 -2.23 -4.62 12.22
C THR A 22 -2.80 -4.96 10.85
N LEU A 23 -3.24 -3.96 10.08
CA LEU A 23 -3.81 -4.18 8.74
C LEU A 23 -2.79 -4.79 7.78
N VAL A 24 -1.55 -4.28 7.76
CA VAL A 24 -0.48 -4.82 6.93
C VAL A 24 -0.15 -6.26 7.32
N SER A 25 -0.08 -6.55 8.62
CA SER A 25 0.21 -7.91 9.12
C SER A 25 -0.87 -8.90 8.71
N ILE A 26 -2.15 -8.54 8.90
CA ILE A 26 -3.28 -9.38 8.48
C ILE A 26 -3.24 -9.62 6.97
N TYR A 27 -3.01 -8.57 6.19
CA TYR A 27 -2.92 -8.68 4.73
C TYR A 27 -1.77 -9.62 4.31
N LEU A 28 -0.59 -9.48 4.93
CA LEU A 28 0.57 -10.33 4.64
C LEU A 28 0.28 -11.79 4.96
N ILE A 29 -0.40 -12.07 6.08
CA ILE A 29 -0.79 -13.44 6.44
C ILE A 29 -1.74 -14.00 5.39
N ILE A 30 -2.78 -13.26 5.00
CA ILE A 30 -3.74 -13.72 3.97
C ILE A 30 -3.00 -14.02 2.66
N ASP A 31 -2.16 -13.09 2.18
CA ASP A 31 -1.41 -13.27 0.92
C ASP A 31 -0.35 -14.39 1.00
N LEU A 32 0.16 -14.68 2.20
CA LEU A 32 1.05 -15.81 2.44
C LEU A 32 0.30 -17.14 2.29
N PHE A 33 -0.86 -17.27 2.93
CA PHE A 33 -1.69 -18.46 2.82
C PHE A 33 -2.19 -18.70 1.40
N GLU A 34 -2.58 -17.65 0.67
CA GLU A 34 -3.00 -17.78 -0.73
C GLU A 34 -1.89 -18.28 -1.66
N LYS A 35 -0.62 -18.04 -1.33
CA LYS A 35 0.53 -18.37 -2.19
C LYS A 35 1.37 -19.51 -1.69
N ILE A 36 1.04 -20.08 -0.52
CA ILE A 36 1.89 -21.11 0.09
C ILE A 36 2.00 -22.34 -0.82
N ASP A 37 0.89 -22.73 -1.45
CA ASP A 37 0.82 -23.85 -2.39
C ASP A 37 1.68 -23.58 -3.63
N ASP A 38 1.55 -22.39 -4.24
CA ASP A 38 2.37 -21.95 -5.37
C ASP A 38 3.88 -21.92 -5.03
N LEU A 39 4.25 -21.49 -3.82
CA LEU A 39 5.64 -21.47 -3.38
C LEU A 39 6.20 -22.88 -3.17
N MET A 40 5.37 -23.79 -2.64
CA MET A 40 5.74 -25.19 -2.42
C MET A 40 5.90 -25.96 -3.71
N GLU A 41 4.97 -25.81 -4.67
CA GLU A 41 5.04 -26.46 -5.98
C GLU A 41 6.30 -26.06 -6.77
N ASN A 42 6.70 -24.79 -6.66
CA ASN A 42 7.81 -24.26 -7.43
C ASN A 42 9.20 -24.47 -6.79
N LYS A 43 9.29 -25.12 -5.62
CA LYS A 43 10.54 -25.29 -4.85
C LYS A 43 11.27 -23.96 -4.59
N ALA A 44 10.51 -22.89 -4.35
CA ALA A 44 11.10 -21.58 -4.04
C ALA A 44 11.85 -21.64 -2.71
N THR A 45 13.02 -21.00 -2.64
CA THR A 45 13.77 -20.96 -1.37
C THR A 45 13.07 -20.00 -0.39
N LEU A 46 13.06 -20.31 0.91
CA LEU A 46 12.43 -19.45 1.95
C LEU A 46 12.90 -17.98 1.87
N SER A 47 14.17 -17.76 1.52
CA SER A 47 14.76 -16.43 1.31
C SER A 47 14.12 -15.66 0.15
N GLU A 48 13.68 -16.33 -0.91
CA GLU A 48 13.02 -15.74 -2.08
C GLU A 48 11.59 -15.35 -1.75
N GLY A 49 10.89 -16.19 -0.98
CA GLY A 49 9.57 -15.87 -0.45
C GLY A 49 9.59 -14.60 0.41
N VAL A 50 10.50 -14.52 1.39
CA VAL A 50 10.66 -13.32 2.22
C VAL A 50 10.93 -12.07 1.37
N ARG A 51 11.83 -12.17 0.39
CA ARG A 51 12.18 -11.04 -0.48
C ARG A 51 11.00 -10.60 -1.36
N PHE A 52 10.21 -11.56 -1.86
CA PHE A 52 8.98 -11.28 -2.60
C PHE A 52 7.96 -10.52 -1.76
N PHE A 53 7.69 -10.97 -0.53
CA PHE A 53 6.77 -10.25 0.37
C PHE A 53 7.30 -8.86 0.74
N LEU A 54 8.61 -8.72 0.95
CA LEU A 54 9.24 -7.43 1.28
C LEU A 54 9.07 -6.38 0.17
N TYR A 55 9.19 -6.79 -1.11
CA TYR A 55 8.88 -5.91 -2.24
C TYR A 55 7.38 -5.65 -2.42
N LYS A 56 6.50 -6.48 -1.84
CA LYS A 56 5.06 -6.26 -1.88
C LYS A 56 4.57 -5.30 -0.79
N VAL A 57 5.30 -5.18 0.33
CA VAL A 57 4.94 -4.31 1.47
C VAL A 57 4.59 -2.87 1.06
N PRO A 58 5.37 -2.15 0.21
CA PRO A 58 5.02 -0.78 -0.19
C PRO A 58 3.66 -0.67 -0.89
N PHE A 59 3.30 -1.68 -1.68
CA PHE A 59 2.01 -1.73 -2.35
C PHE A 59 0.87 -1.98 -1.35
N ILE A 60 1.08 -2.89 -0.39
CA ILE A 60 0.12 -3.21 0.67
C ILE A 60 -0.11 -1.97 1.55
N LEU A 61 0.97 -1.27 1.91
CA LEU A 61 0.90 -0.02 2.68
C LEU A 61 0.03 1.01 1.97
N TYR A 62 0.29 1.30 0.69
CA TYR A 62 -0.53 2.23 -0.07
C TYR A 62 -2.02 1.84 -0.08
N GLN A 63 -2.33 0.56 -0.26
CA GLN A 63 -3.70 0.08 -0.34
C GLN A 63 -4.43 0.12 1.01
N THR A 64 -3.70 -0.12 2.11
CA THR A 64 -4.27 -0.16 3.47
C THR A 64 -4.29 1.21 4.16
N MET A 65 -3.50 2.18 3.70
CA MET A 65 -3.41 3.52 4.30
C MET A 65 -4.76 4.24 4.43
N PRO A 66 -5.65 4.30 3.42
CA PRO A 66 -6.94 4.99 3.56
C PRO A 66 -7.81 4.38 4.67
N VAL A 67 -7.83 3.05 4.76
CA VAL A 67 -8.57 2.31 5.78
C VAL A 67 -7.95 2.52 7.16
N ALA A 68 -6.62 2.51 7.25
CA ALA A 68 -5.89 2.77 8.48
C ALA A 68 -6.15 4.18 9.03
N VAL A 69 -6.14 5.20 8.15
CA VAL A 69 -6.48 6.58 8.55
C VAL A 69 -7.91 6.65 9.08
N LEU A 70 -8.88 6.06 8.37
CA LEU A 70 -10.28 6.06 8.80
C LEU A 70 -10.44 5.44 10.18
N LEU A 71 -9.90 4.24 10.40
CA LEU A 71 -9.96 3.57 11.70
C LEU A 71 -9.24 4.37 12.78
N ALA A 72 -8.07 4.92 12.48
CA ALA A 72 -7.32 5.72 13.44
C ALA A 72 -8.08 7.00 13.84
N THR A 73 -8.72 7.68 12.90
CA THR A 73 -9.56 8.85 13.20
C THR A 73 -10.73 8.48 14.10
N LEU A 74 -11.42 7.38 13.80
CA LEU A 74 -12.57 6.93 14.58
C LEU A 74 -12.16 6.51 16.00
N LEU A 75 -11.12 5.70 16.13
CA LEU A 75 -10.65 5.19 17.42
C LEU A 75 -10.02 6.28 18.28
N SER A 76 -9.23 7.18 17.70
CA SER A 76 -8.62 8.29 18.46
C SER A 76 -9.67 9.24 19.02
N LEU A 77 -10.65 9.64 18.20
CA LEU A 77 -11.77 10.46 18.67
C LEU A 77 -12.67 9.69 19.65
N GLY A 78 -12.84 8.38 19.45
CA GLY A 78 -13.57 7.50 20.36
C GLY A 78 -12.96 7.48 21.75
N ILE A 79 -11.64 7.26 21.85
CA ILE A 79 -10.91 7.25 23.14
C ILE A 79 -10.96 8.62 23.83
N LEU A 80 -10.77 9.71 23.07
CA LEU A 80 -10.90 11.07 23.60
C LEU A 80 -12.33 11.36 24.11
N SER A 81 -13.34 10.77 23.49
CA SER A 81 -14.74 10.87 23.93
C SER A 81 -15.02 10.02 25.16
N GLU A 82 -14.49 8.80 25.22
CA GLU A 82 -14.64 7.86 26.34
C GLU A 82 -14.00 8.43 27.62
N ASN A 83 -12.83 9.06 27.50
CA ASN A 83 -12.15 9.75 28.59
C ASN A 83 -12.78 11.12 28.96
N VAL A 84 -13.90 11.50 28.34
CA VAL A 84 -14.60 12.78 28.57
C VAL A 84 -13.74 14.02 28.24
N GLU A 85 -12.61 13.85 27.54
CA GLU A 85 -11.69 14.93 27.18
C GLU A 85 -12.33 15.90 26.18
N ILE A 86 -13.09 15.40 25.21
CA ILE A 86 -13.83 16.23 24.24
C ILE A 86 -14.86 17.11 24.95
N THR A 87 -15.61 16.54 25.90
CA THR A 87 -16.62 17.27 26.66
C THR A 87 -15.98 18.34 27.54
N ALA A 88 -14.86 18.03 28.20
CA ALA A 88 -14.10 18.99 29.00
C ALA A 88 -13.55 20.15 28.14
N MET A 89 -12.99 19.85 26.96
CA MET A 89 -12.53 20.86 26.01
C MET A 89 -13.66 21.79 25.55
N LYS A 90 -14.84 21.22 25.23
CA LYS A 90 -16.02 22.00 24.84
C LYS A 90 -16.54 22.87 25.97
N ALA A 91 -16.56 22.37 27.21
CA ALA A 91 -16.96 23.14 28.39
C ALA A 91 -15.99 24.33 28.65
N GLY A 92 -14.71 24.16 28.33
CA GLY A 92 -13.70 25.22 28.32
C GLY A 92 -13.80 26.22 27.15
N GLY A 93 -14.88 26.18 26.35
CA GLY A 93 -15.10 27.10 25.23
C GLY A 93 -14.30 26.79 23.96
N ILE A 94 -13.68 25.60 23.86
CA ILE A 94 -12.92 25.20 22.67
C ILE A 94 -13.88 24.69 21.60
N SER A 95 -13.88 25.34 20.43
CA SER A 95 -14.64 24.89 19.27
C SER A 95 -14.21 23.48 18.81
N ILE A 96 -15.19 22.67 18.42
CA ILE A 96 -14.97 21.31 17.89
C ILE A 96 -14.02 21.28 16.69
N ILE A 97 -14.05 22.34 15.86
CA ILE A 97 -13.19 22.45 14.67
C ILE A 97 -11.71 22.45 15.09
N LYS A 98 -11.37 23.07 16.23
CA LYS A 98 -9.99 23.10 16.74
C LYS A 98 -9.53 21.75 17.26
N ILE A 99 -10.45 20.89 17.71
CA ILE A 99 -10.18 19.53 18.16
C ILE A 99 -9.88 18.63 16.95
N ILE A 100 -10.63 18.79 15.87
CA ILE A 100 -10.52 17.97 14.65
C ILE A 100 -9.35 18.43 13.75
N TYR A 101 -9.00 19.72 13.75
CA TYR A 101 -7.92 20.28 12.94
C TYR A 101 -6.58 19.49 12.95
N PRO A 102 -6.00 19.10 14.11
CA PRO A 102 -4.76 18.31 14.13
C PRO A 102 -4.90 16.96 13.41
N VAL A 103 -6.07 16.33 13.51
CA VAL A 103 -6.35 15.05 12.88
C VAL A 103 -6.42 15.22 11.36
N ILE A 104 -7.11 16.26 10.87
CA ILE A 104 -7.18 16.57 9.43
C ILE A 104 -5.78 16.89 8.88
N ALA A 105 -5.02 17.74 9.57
CA ALA A 105 -3.68 18.10 9.16
C ALA A 105 -2.76 16.88 9.07
N ALA A 106 -2.83 15.97 10.05
CA ALA A 106 -2.08 14.71 10.02
C ALA A 106 -2.52 13.82 8.86
N SER A 107 -3.83 13.66 8.62
CA SER A 107 -4.36 12.86 7.52
C SER A 107 -3.94 13.38 6.14
N ILE A 108 -3.86 14.70 5.95
CA ILE A 108 -3.35 15.30 4.71
C ILE A 108 -1.87 14.94 4.51
N VAL A 109 -1.05 15.08 5.56
CA VAL A 109 0.37 14.72 5.51
C VAL A 109 0.54 13.23 5.17
N ILE A 110 -0.24 12.36 5.81
CA ILE A 110 -0.27 10.92 5.55
C ILE A 110 -0.73 10.64 4.10
N GLY A 111 -1.69 11.38 3.58
CA GLY A 111 -2.15 11.29 2.19
C GLY A 111 -1.05 11.65 1.18
N ILE A 112 -0.30 12.73 1.43
CA ILE A 112 0.84 13.13 0.60
C ILE A 112 1.94 12.05 0.64
N LEU A 113 2.25 11.52 1.84
CA LEU A 113 3.17 10.39 2.00
C LEU A 113 2.71 9.17 1.20
N SER A 114 1.43 8.83 1.26
CA SER A 114 0.83 7.72 0.50
C SER A 114 0.98 7.93 -1.01
N PHE A 115 0.75 9.15 -1.49
CA PHE A 115 0.93 9.51 -2.89
C PHE A 115 2.39 9.34 -3.35
N ILE A 116 3.35 9.77 -2.54
CA ILE A 116 4.79 9.61 -2.84
C ILE A 116 5.17 8.11 -2.88
N ILE A 117 4.67 7.31 -1.93
CA ILE A 117 4.88 5.86 -1.92
C ILE A 117 4.28 5.22 -3.18
N ASN A 118 3.10 5.67 -3.61
CA ASN A 118 2.42 5.16 -4.79
C ASN A 118 3.17 5.46 -6.09
N GLU A 119 3.67 6.68 -6.24
CA GLU A 119 4.27 7.15 -7.50
C GLU A 119 5.73 6.69 -7.63
N PHE A 120 6.50 6.73 -6.54
CA PHE A 120 7.95 6.50 -6.62
C PHE A 120 8.39 5.12 -6.13
N ILE A 121 7.70 4.54 -5.15
CA ILE A 121 8.16 3.32 -4.47
C ILE A 121 7.43 2.08 -4.99
N SER A 122 6.12 2.17 -5.19
CA SER A 122 5.28 1.07 -5.66
C SER A 122 5.67 0.55 -7.06
N PRO A 123 5.94 1.40 -8.08
CA PRO A 123 6.24 0.90 -9.43
C PRO A 123 7.55 0.08 -9.53
N PRO A 124 8.70 0.52 -8.98
CA PRO A 124 9.91 -0.28 -9.02
C PRO A 124 9.79 -1.54 -8.14
N ALA A 125 9.09 -1.46 -7.00
CA ALA A 125 8.88 -2.61 -6.12
C ALA A 125 8.00 -3.68 -6.78
N LYS A 126 6.91 -3.28 -7.45
CA LYS A 126 6.06 -4.18 -8.24
C LYS A 126 6.81 -4.82 -9.39
N ARG A 127 7.63 -4.05 -10.12
CA ARG A 127 8.47 -4.60 -11.20
C ARG A 127 9.40 -5.68 -10.67
N GLN A 128 10.08 -5.44 -9.54
CA GLN A 128 10.97 -6.44 -8.94
C GLN A 128 10.20 -7.66 -8.42
N ALA A 129 9.04 -7.47 -7.80
CA ALA A 129 8.19 -8.58 -7.35
C ALA A 129 7.71 -9.45 -8.52
N GLU A 130 7.33 -8.84 -9.65
CA GLU A 130 6.96 -9.58 -10.86
C GLU A 130 8.13 -10.33 -11.49
N VAL A 131 9.32 -9.72 -11.52
CA VAL A 131 10.54 -10.35 -12.03
C VAL A 131 10.86 -11.59 -11.20
N ILE A 132 10.82 -11.49 -9.87
CA ILE A 132 11.05 -12.64 -8.96
C ILE A 132 9.98 -13.72 -9.18
N LYS A 133 8.71 -13.33 -9.31
CA LYS A 133 7.62 -14.28 -9.59
C LYS A 133 7.81 -14.99 -10.93
N LYS A 134 8.15 -14.28 -12.01
CA LYS A 134 8.28 -14.86 -13.36
C LYS A 134 9.52 -15.74 -13.52
N ILE A 135 10.67 -15.29 -13.00
CA ILE A 135 11.96 -15.96 -13.18
C ILE A 135 12.10 -17.15 -12.21
N ARG A 136 11.70 -16.97 -10.94
CA ARG A 136 12.06 -17.89 -9.86
C ARG A 136 10.93 -18.76 -9.36
N ILE A 137 9.70 -18.25 -9.39
CA ILE A 137 8.51 -19.00 -8.98
C ILE A 137 7.94 -19.74 -10.20
N GLU A 138 7.54 -19.05 -11.28
CA GLU A 138 6.98 -19.72 -12.47
C GLU A 138 8.00 -20.47 -13.35
N LYS A 139 9.32 -20.37 -13.06
CA LYS A 139 10.43 -20.97 -13.83
C LYS A 139 10.29 -20.80 -15.35
N LYS A 140 9.74 -19.68 -15.81
CA LYS A 140 9.83 -19.27 -17.22
C LYS A 140 11.22 -18.68 -17.41
N GLY A 141 12.08 -19.39 -18.15
CA GLY A 141 13.49 -19.09 -18.34
C GLY A 141 13.83 -17.64 -18.71
N ASP A 142 15.10 -17.29 -18.45
CA ASP A 142 15.84 -16.00 -18.38
C ASP A 142 15.59 -14.87 -19.40
N THR A 143 14.41 -14.76 -19.98
CA THR A 143 13.99 -13.55 -20.68
C THR A 143 12.80 -12.96 -19.95
N PRO A 144 12.78 -11.64 -19.68
CA PRO A 144 11.54 -10.93 -19.44
C PRO A 144 10.74 -10.95 -20.74
N SER A 145 10.28 -12.14 -21.13
CA SER A 145 9.34 -12.33 -22.20
C SER A 145 8.07 -11.68 -21.68
N PHE A 146 7.86 -10.45 -22.11
CA PHE A 146 6.54 -9.88 -22.30
C PHE A 146 5.73 -10.93 -23.05
N LYS A 147 5.17 -11.89 -22.31
CA LYS A 147 4.31 -12.96 -22.84
C LYS A 147 2.92 -12.40 -23.15
N GLN A 148 2.85 -11.13 -23.57
CA GLN A 148 1.79 -10.67 -24.44
C GLN A 148 2.21 -11.13 -25.84
N ASN A 149 2.03 -12.43 -26.09
CA ASN A 149 2.39 -13.13 -27.34
C ASN A 149 1.54 -12.66 -28.54
N ARG A 150 0.94 -11.48 -28.43
CA ARG A 150 0.00 -10.81 -29.33
C ARG A 150 -0.45 -9.49 -28.70
N LEU A 151 0.11 -8.37 -29.15
CA LEU A 151 -0.50 -7.07 -28.94
C LEU A 151 -1.56 -6.88 -30.03
N TRP A 152 -2.82 -6.92 -29.60
CA TRP A 152 -3.97 -6.67 -30.46
C TRP A 152 -4.29 -5.17 -30.40
N TYR A 153 -3.98 -4.45 -31.48
CA TYR A 153 -4.34 -3.05 -31.62
C TYR A 153 -5.46 -2.91 -32.65
N GLY A 154 -6.64 -2.53 -32.19
CA GLY A 154 -7.80 -2.27 -33.05
C GLY A 154 -7.87 -0.80 -33.44
N SER A 155 -7.71 -0.50 -34.72
CA SER A 155 -8.17 0.77 -35.30
C SER A 155 -9.49 0.54 -36.02
N LYS A 156 -10.28 1.59 -36.27
CA LYS A 156 -11.73 1.58 -36.58
C LYS A 156 -12.23 0.54 -37.60
N GLU A 157 -11.39 -0.01 -38.46
CA GLU A 157 -11.75 -1.09 -39.40
C GLU A 157 -10.71 -2.23 -39.53
N ARG A 158 -9.63 -2.25 -38.72
CA ARG A 158 -8.56 -3.25 -38.83
C ARG A 158 -7.98 -3.62 -37.47
N ILE A 159 -7.80 -4.93 -37.29
CA ILE A 159 -7.16 -5.51 -36.11
C ILE A 159 -5.72 -5.88 -36.48
N TYR A 160 -4.75 -5.21 -35.87
CA TYR A 160 -3.33 -5.53 -36.01
C TYR A 160 -2.90 -6.45 -34.88
N SER A 161 -2.21 -7.54 -35.22
CA SER A 161 -1.66 -8.52 -34.27
C SER A 161 -0.14 -8.49 -34.35
N ILE A 162 0.50 -7.71 -33.48
CA ILE A 162 1.96 -7.62 -33.42
C ILE A 162 2.47 -8.77 -32.54
N ARG A 163 3.26 -9.67 -33.14
CA ARG A 163 3.71 -10.92 -32.49
C ARG A 163 5.07 -10.78 -31.78
N TYR A 164 5.82 -9.71 -32.02
CA TYR A 164 7.11 -9.49 -31.38
C TYR A 164 7.53 -8.02 -31.53
N ILE A 165 8.03 -7.41 -30.46
CA ILE A 165 8.82 -6.17 -30.54
C ILE A 165 10.21 -6.56 -30.04
N ASP A 166 11.13 -6.76 -30.97
CA ASP A 166 12.54 -6.97 -30.65
C ASP A 166 13.13 -5.63 -30.19
N SER A 167 13.37 -5.47 -28.89
CA SER A 167 13.96 -4.24 -28.36
C SER A 167 15.47 -4.12 -28.61
N GLN A 168 16.12 -5.09 -29.26
CA GLN A 168 17.56 -5.03 -29.57
C GLN A 168 17.89 -4.65 -31.02
N LYS A 169 16.93 -4.62 -31.93
CA LYS A 169 17.12 -4.06 -33.28
C LYS A 169 15.99 -3.10 -33.59
N GLY A 170 16.27 -1.81 -33.45
CA GLY A 170 15.36 -0.71 -33.78
C GLY A 170 15.06 -0.63 -35.28
N THR A 171 14.27 -1.55 -35.80
CA THR A 171 13.63 -1.45 -37.12
C THR A 171 12.20 -1.95 -37.02
N LEU A 172 11.30 -1.11 -37.56
CA LEU A 172 9.85 -1.19 -37.57
C LEU A 172 9.31 -2.43 -38.29
#